data_AF-A0A9P6CJP5-F1
#
_entry.id   AF-A0A9P6CJP5-F1
#
_cell.length_a   1.000
_cell.length_b   1.000
_cell.length_c   1.000
_cell.angle_alpha   90.00
_cell.angle_beta   90.00
_cell.angle_gamma   90.00
#
_symmetry.space_group_name_H-M   'P 1'
#
loop_
_entity.id
_entity.type
_entity.pdbx_description
1 polymer ?
#
loop_
_entity_poly.entity_id
_entity_poly.type
_entity_poly.pdbx_seq_one_letter_code
_entity_poly.pdbx_strand_id
1 'polypeptide(L)'
;MLPRRRWIQPTPKLGKAKVIKGDITSSPAALILQSLLEVDPSDRQEFFNLSYVNFPTNLKPENHPGEMALAIFQTNAVAAGDGVGVFPRMARLNHGCSSAFNVVYTWREWEKVLVVYALKSIRKGEELLTTYTNTKRPRDQRRAFLEERYGFFCTCVVCSLSDEQSRKSDKRLQAISDLYERFATWGTGGIDGREAIGIVRDIWKLEDEEGYWSERGRLTADAAWVAASHSE
;
A
#
# COMPACT_ATOMS: atom_id res chain seq x y z
N MET A 1 -5.96 -25.69 28.09
CA MET A 1 -5.15 -24.46 28.29
C MET A 1 -4.26 -24.27 27.07
N LEU A 2 -4.60 -23.35 26.17
CA LEU A 2 -3.74 -23.00 25.03
C LEU A 2 -2.60 -22.09 25.53
N PRO A 3 -1.35 -22.30 25.10
CA PRO A 3 -0.22 -21.51 25.57
C PRO A 3 -0.37 -20.07 25.08
N ARG A 4 -0.26 -19.11 26.02
CA ARG A 4 -0.27 -17.68 25.74
C ARG A 4 0.86 -17.36 24.76
N ARG A 5 0.49 -16.87 23.57
CA ARG A 5 1.44 -16.31 22.60
C ARG A 5 2.20 -15.18 23.29
N ARG A 6 3.52 -15.33 23.44
CA ARG A 6 4.41 -14.21 23.81
C ARG A 6 4.31 -13.18 22.69
N TRP A 7 3.60 -12.10 22.95
CA TRP A 7 3.75 -10.88 22.17
C TRP A 7 5.21 -10.48 22.23
N ILE A 8 5.85 -10.38 21.07
CA ILE A 8 7.20 -9.82 20.94
C ILE A 8 7.10 -8.41 21.55
N GLN A 9 7.84 -8.19 22.64
CA GLN A 9 7.93 -6.88 23.27
C GLN A 9 8.43 -5.89 22.20
N PRO A 10 7.79 -4.73 22.00
CA PRO A 10 8.30 -3.72 21.09
C PRO A 10 9.69 -3.31 21.60
N THR A 11 10.72 -3.53 20.78
CA THR A 11 12.07 -3.05 21.07
C THR A 11 12.02 -1.53 21.25
N PRO A 12 12.39 -1.00 22.43
CA PRO A 12 12.37 0.43 22.67
C PRO A 12 13.66 1.02 22.09
N LYS A 13 13.50 1.76 20.98
CA LYS A 13 14.34 2.83 20.42
C LYS A 13 14.18 2.82 18.89
N LEU A 14 13.01 3.25 18.42
CA LEU A 14 12.84 3.64 17.03
C LEU A 14 12.99 5.17 17.00
N GLY A 15 13.95 5.66 16.21
CA GLY A 15 14.10 7.09 15.95
C GLY A 15 12.76 7.69 15.53
N LYS A 16 12.48 8.93 15.94
CA LYS A 16 11.25 9.62 15.55
C LYS A 16 11.23 9.76 14.02
N ALA A 17 10.27 9.14 13.35
CA ALA A 17 10.12 9.27 11.91
C ALA A 17 9.92 10.75 11.53
N LYS A 18 10.75 11.25 10.62
CA LYS A 18 10.64 12.62 10.11
C LYS A 18 9.74 12.63 8.87
N VAL A 19 8.60 13.30 8.97
CA VAL A 19 7.58 13.43 7.91
C VAL A 19 7.67 14.82 7.30
N ILE A 20 7.72 14.90 5.96
CA ILE A 20 7.72 16.15 5.21
C ILE A 20 6.26 16.56 4.95
N LYS A 21 5.90 17.82 5.26
CA LYS A 21 4.54 18.37 5.13
C LYS A 21 4.43 19.36 3.96
N GLY A 22 3.29 19.32 3.25
CA GLY A 22 2.72 20.44 2.46
C GLY A 22 3.46 20.91 1.20
N ASP A 23 2.89 21.94 0.57
CA ASP A 23 3.45 22.64 -0.61
C ASP A 23 4.79 23.29 -0.27
N ILE A 24 5.77 23.11 -1.15
CA ILE A 24 7.13 23.64 -0.98
C ILE A 24 7.41 24.72 -2.03
N THR A 25 8.00 25.83 -1.58
CA THR A 25 8.43 26.94 -2.46
C THR A 25 9.91 26.82 -2.87
N SER A 26 10.59 25.76 -2.42
CA SER A 26 12.02 25.52 -2.60
C SER A 26 12.29 24.23 -3.38
N SER A 27 13.56 24.00 -3.74
CA SER A 27 13.97 22.77 -4.43
C SER A 27 13.66 21.53 -3.56
N PRO A 28 12.88 20.55 -4.08
CA PRO A 28 12.58 19.32 -3.34
C PRO A 28 13.85 18.55 -2.94
N ALA A 29 14.86 18.51 -3.82
CA ALA A 29 16.14 17.87 -3.57
C ALA A 29 16.89 18.52 -2.39
N ALA A 30 16.90 19.86 -2.34
CA ALA A 30 17.53 20.60 -1.25
C ALA A 30 16.80 20.37 0.09
N LEU A 31 15.46 20.37 0.07
CA LEU A 31 14.65 20.14 1.27
C LEU A 31 14.87 18.73 1.85
N ILE A 32 14.89 17.71 1.00
CA ILE A 32 15.13 16.32 1.43
C ILE A 32 16.54 16.21 2.01
N LEU A 33 17.55 16.75 1.32
CA LEU A 33 18.93 16.70 1.79
C LEU A 33 19.11 17.40 3.14
N GLN A 34 18.52 18.60 3.31
CA GLN A 34 18.51 19.31 4.58
C GLN A 34 17.79 18.50 5.67
N SER A 35 16.67 17.86 5.31
CA SER A 35 15.91 17.04 6.25
C SER A 35 16.72 15.87 6.78
N LEU A 36 17.53 15.25 5.92
CA LEU A 36 18.42 14.15 6.28
C LEU A 36 19.54 14.59 7.25
N LEU A 37 20.01 15.83 7.22
CA LEU A 37 21.05 16.30 8.15
C LEU A 37 20.62 16.23 9.62
N GLU A 38 19.31 16.32 9.88
CA GLU A 38 18.72 16.22 11.22
C GLU A 38 18.37 14.77 11.62
N VAL A 39 18.61 13.80 10.73
CA VAL A 39 18.37 12.37 10.98
C VAL A 39 19.67 11.73 11.46
N ASP A 40 19.54 10.75 12.37
CA ASP A 40 20.68 10.02 12.92
C ASP A 40 21.55 9.43 11.80
N PRO A 41 22.90 9.40 11.94
CA PRO A 41 23.79 8.91 10.90
C PRO A 41 23.48 7.50 10.40
N SER A 42 23.06 6.59 11.29
CA SER A 42 22.64 5.23 10.93
C SER A 42 21.42 5.22 10.03
N ASP A 43 20.41 6.02 10.38
CA ASP A 43 19.14 6.09 9.67
C ASP A 43 19.31 6.77 8.30
N ARG A 44 20.21 7.76 8.22
CA ARG A 44 20.67 8.33 6.94
C ARG A 44 21.33 7.28 6.06
N GLN A 45 22.19 6.44 6.62
CA GLN A 45 22.83 5.37 5.86
C GLN A 45 21.80 4.35 5.36
N GLU A 46 20.80 3.99 6.18
CA GLU A 46 19.70 3.13 5.75
C GLU A 46 18.91 3.76 4.60
N PHE A 47 18.63 5.06 4.67
CA PHE A 47 17.97 5.81 3.59
C PHE A 47 18.76 5.74 2.28
N PHE A 48 20.06 6.01 2.30
CA PHE A 48 20.91 5.95 1.09
C PHE A 48 21.15 4.52 0.58
N ASN A 49 20.78 3.50 1.35
CA ASN A 49 20.83 2.08 0.95
C ASN A 49 19.49 1.56 0.38
N LEU A 50 18.56 2.46 0.06
CA LEU A 50 17.32 2.16 -0.64
C LEU A 50 17.51 2.26 -2.16
N SER A 51 16.69 1.50 -2.89
CA SER A 51 16.66 1.55 -4.36
C SER A 51 16.03 2.84 -4.87
N TYR A 52 16.38 3.23 -6.09
CA TYR A 52 15.78 4.35 -6.82
C TYR A 52 15.72 4.02 -8.31
N VAL A 53 14.76 4.61 -9.03
CA VAL A 53 14.53 4.29 -10.46
C VAL A 53 14.57 5.50 -11.39
N ASN A 54 14.30 6.71 -10.88
CA ASN A 54 14.18 7.94 -11.67
C ASN A 54 15.38 8.88 -11.49
N PHE A 55 16.60 8.35 -11.44
CA PHE A 55 17.78 9.19 -11.38
C PHE A 55 18.16 9.73 -12.77
N PRO A 56 18.46 11.04 -12.93
CA PRO A 56 18.81 11.61 -14.24
C PRO A 56 20.00 10.91 -14.88
N THR A 57 19.82 10.38 -16.10
CA THR A 57 20.83 9.54 -16.79
C THR A 57 22.09 10.29 -17.21
N ASN A 58 22.01 11.63 -17.26
CA ASN A 58 23.14 12.51 -17.59
C ASN A 58 23.99 12.89 -16.37
N LEU A 59 23.60 12.46 -15.16
CA LEU A 59 24.30 12.76 -13.92
C LEU A 59 24.97 11.51 -13.34
N LYS A 60 25.88 11.72 -12.39
CA LYS A 60 26.52 10.65 -11.61
C LYS A 60 26.09 10.73 -10.14
N PRO A 61 25.44 9.69 -9.56
CA PRO A 61 24.91 9.74 -8.20
C PRO A 61 25.91 10.22 -7.14
N GLU A 62 27.17 9.80 -7.26
CA GLU A 62 28.27 10.15 -6.34
C GLU A 62 28.55 11.66 -6.26
N ASN A 63 28.25 12.41 -7.33
CA ASN A 63 28.49 13.85 -7.41
C ASN A 63 27.22 14.68 -7.14
N HIS A 64 26.06 14.02 -7.03
CA HIS A 64 24.75 14.69 -6.94
C HIS A 64 23.90 14.11 -5.79
N PRO A 65 24.34 14.23 -4.53
CA PRO A 65 23.66 13.63 -3.38
C PRO A 65 22.22 14.14 -3.17
N GLY A 66 21.92 15.39 -3.55
CA GLY A 66 20.56 15.93 -3.49
C GLY A 66 19.61 15.26 -4.48
N GLU A 67 20.05 15.08 -5.74
CA GLU A 67 19.26 14.39 -6.78
C GLU A 67 19.09 12.90 -6.46
N MET A 68 20.13 12.27 -5.90
CA MET A 68 20.04 10.89 -5.42
C MET A 68 19.02 10.78 -4.27
N ALA A 69 19.05 11.70 -3.30
CA ALA A 69 18.10 11.72 -2.21
C ALA A 69 16.66 11.93 -2.71
N LEU A 70 16.46 12.81 -3.70
CA LEU A 70 15.17 12.99 -4.35
C LEU A 70 14.69 11.72 -5.07
N ALA A 71 15.55 11.06 -5.86
CA ALA A 71 15.20 9.83 -6.56
C ALA A 71 14.82 8.68 -5.61
N ILE A 72 15.56 8.54 -4.50
CA ILE A 72 15.23 7.58 -3.41
C ILE A 72 13.88 7.94 -2.80
N PHE A 73 13.67 9.22 -2.48
CA PHE A 73 12.43 9.67 -1.87
C PHE A 73 11.23 9.39 -2.79
N GLN A 74 11.31 9.76 -4.06
CA GLN A 74 10.24 9.53 -5.05
C GLN A 74 9.90 8.04 -5.22
N THR A 75 10.89 7.16 -5.05
CA THR A 75 10.70 5.71 -5.22
C THR A 75 10.10 5.07 -3.96
N ASN A 76 10.45 5.55 -2.76
CA ASN A 76 10.18 4.83 -1.50
C ASN A 76 9.24 5.57 -0.53
N ALA A 77 8.93 6.85 -0.78
CA ALA A 77 8.09 7.61 0.13
C ALA A 77 6.63 7.13 0.07
N VAL A 78 6.00 7.12 1.24
CA VAL A 78 4.58 6.80 1.39
C VAL A 78 3.88 7.87 2.22
N ALA A 79 2.55 7.92 2.10
CA ALA A 79 1.74 8.80 2.92
C ALA A 79 1.90 8.48 4.42
N ALA A 80 2.00 9.54 5.23
CA ALA A 80 2.14 9.50 6.67
C ALA A 80 1.31 10.64 7.29
N GLY A 81 -0.01 10.44 7.37
CA GLY A 81 -0.95 11.49 7.77
C GLY A 81 -1.07 12.55 6.68
N ASP A 82 -0.96 13.83 7.06
CA ASP A 82 -0.99 14.97 6.14
C ASP A 82 0.35 15.22 5.40
N GLY A 83 1.30 14.28 5.51
CA GLY A 83 2.61 14.38 4.90
C GLY A 83 3.08 13.07 4.27
N VAL A 84 4.36 13.05 3.92
CA VAL A 84 5.04 11.91 3.31
C VAL A 84 6.32 11.58 4.05
N GLY A 85 6.64 10.29 4.13
CA GLY A 85 7.82 9.80 4.84
C GLY A 85 8.45 8.60 4.15
N VAL A 86 9.75 8.43 4.35
CA VAL A 86 10.50 7.23 3.95
C VAL A 86 10.76 6.39 5.19
N PHE A 87 10.39 5.13 5.13
CA PHE A 87 10.51 4.17 6.22
C PHE A 87 11.40 3.02 5.76
N PRO A 88 12.73 3.06 5.97
CA PRO A 88 13.66 2.15 5.32
C PRO A 88 13.35 0.66 5.50
N ARG A 89 12.83 0.27 6.67
CA ARG A 89 12.40 -1.12 6.92
C ARG A 89 11.17 -1.53 6.11
N MET A 90 10.20 -0.63 5.92
CA MET A 90 9.01 -0.92 5.11
C MET A 90 9.32 -0.84 3.62
N ALA A 91 10.19 0.08 3.20
CA ALA A 91 10.61 0.23 1.81
C ALA A 91 11.28 -1.02 1.21
N ARG A 92 11.62 -2.02 2.04
CA ARG A 92 12.11 -3.35 1.63
C ARG A 92 10.99 -4.30 1.19
N LEU A 93 9.72 -4.00 1.46
CA LEU A 93 8.59 -4.84 1.07
C LEU A 93 8.39 -4.76 -0.43
N ASN A 94 8.50 -5.89 -1.12
CA ASN A 94 8.26 -5.97 -2.56
C ASN A 94 6.76 -5.93 -2.91
N HIS A 95 6.48 -5.79 -4.20
CA HIS A 95 5.13 -5.71 -4.74
C HIS A 95 4.47 -7.08 -5.00
N GLY A 96 3.20 -7.22 -4.61
CA GLY A 96 2.29 -8.26 -5.09
C GLY A 96 0.96 -7.67 -5.59
N CYS A 97 0.42 -8.20 -6.69
CA CYS A 97 -0.91 -7.84 -7.21
C CYS A 97 -2.02 -8.67 -6.55
N SER A 98 -3.21 -8.09 -6.34
CA SER A 98 -4.45 -8.77 -5.92
C SER A 98 -4.20 -9.82 -4.82
N SER A 99 -4.53 -11.08 -5.03
CA SER A 99 -4.33 -12.14 -4.04
C SER A 99 -2.88 -12.48 -3.72
N ALA A 100 -1.88 -11.92 -4.42
CA ALA A 100 -0.47 -12.14 -4.12
C ALA A 100 0.02 -11.37 -2.88
N PHE A 101 -0.42 -10.12 -2.68
CA PHE A 101 0.05 -9.36 -1.51
C PHE A 101 -0.55 -9.91 -0.22
N ASN A 102 0.25 -9.89 0.85
CA ASN A 102 -0.09 -10.54 2.12
C ASN A 102 0.07 -9.59 3.32
N VAL A 103 0.59 -8.39 3.10
CA VAL A 103 0.67 -7.33 4.11
C VAL A 103 0.14 -6.01 3.57
N VAL A 104 -0.35 -5.18 4.49
CA VAL A 104 -0.67 -3.77 4.27
C VAL A 104 0.00 -2.95 5.35
N TYR A 105 0.11 -1.64 5.17
CA TYR A 105 0.63 -0.76 6.19
C TYR A 105 -0.31 0.41 6.47
N THR A 106 -0.23 0.94 7.69
CA THR A 106 -0.91 2.17 8.09
C THR A 106 0.03 3.05 8.90
N TRP A 107 -0.16 4.36 8.79
CA TRP A 107 0.49 5.33 9.64
C TRP A 107 -0.31 5.53 10.92
N ARG A 108 0.33 5.38 12.08
CA ARG A 108 -0.25 5.69 13.39
C ARG A 108 0.21 7.05 13.85
N GLU A 109 -0.63 8.06 13.62
CA GLU A 109 -0.33 9.47 13.91
C GLU A 109 0.11 9.71 15.36
N TRP A 110 -0.59 9.12 16.33
CA TRP A 110 -0.29 9.28 17.77
C TRP A 110 1.04 8.66 18.18
N GLU A 111 1.40 7.52 17.59
CA GLU A 111 2.63 6.78 17.89
C GLU A 111 3.81 7.24 17.03
N LYS A 112 3.55 8.00 15.95
CA LYS A 112 4.53 8.42 14.94
C LYS A 112 5.29 7.25 14.31
N VAL A 113 4.58 6.15 14.07
CA VAL A 113 5.14 4.93 13.45
C VAL A 113 4.29 4.44 12.29
N LEU A 114 4.94 3.80 11.33
CA LEU A 114 4.29 3.04 10.28
C LEU A 114 4.20 1.57 10.72
N VAL A 115 2.99 1.02 10.75
CA VAL A 115 2.72 -0.34 11.20
C VAL A 115 2.32 -1.20 10.02
N VAL A 116 2.98 -2.35 9.87
CA VAL A 116 2.69 -3.36 8.85
C VAL A 116 1.82 -4.45 9.46
N TYR A 117 0.71 -4.80 8.82
CA TYR A 117 -0.22 -5.85 9.25
C TYR A 117 -0.27 -6.95 8.21
N ALA A 118 -0.27 -8.20 8.68
CA ALA A 118 -0.59 -9.34 7.84
C ALA A 118 -2.10 -9.37 7.55
N LEU A 119 -2.46 -9.58 6.29
CA LEU A 119 -3.85 -9.75 5.85
C LEU A 119 -4.34 -11.19 5.95
N LYS A 120 -3.41 -12.13 5.89
CA LYS A 120 -3.65 -13.57 5.88
C LYS A 120 -2.52 -14.29 6.61
N SER A 121 -2.67 -15.60 6.79
CA SER A 121 -1.59 -16.40 7.38
C SER A 121 -0.36 -16.38 6.48
N ILE A 122 0.81 -16.16 7.06
CA ILE A 122 2.11 -16.09 6.36
C ILE A 122 3.01 -17.18 6.94
N ARG A 123 3.55 -18.04 6.09
CA ARG A 123 4.43 -19.13 6.53
C ARG A 123 5.86 -18.64 6.75
N LYS A 124 6.63 -19.34 7.58
CA LYS A 124 8.07 -19.06 7.73
C LYS A 124 8.77 -19.21 6.38
N GLY A 125 9.50 -18.18 5.97
CA GLY A 125 10.21 -18.13 4.68
C GLY A 125 9.37 -17.63 3.51
N GLU A 126 8.07 -17.40 3.71
CA GLU A 126 7.25 -16.70 2.72
C GLU A 126 7.60 -15.22 2.71
N GLU A 127 7.74 -14.64 1.52
CA GLU A 127 8.04 -13.23 1.34
C GLU A 127 6.86 -12.35 1.77
N LEU A 128 7.16 -11.20 2.38
CA LEU A 128 6.16 -10.18 2.69
C LEU A 128 5.98 -9.26 1.49
N LEU A 129 4.77 -9.23 0.94
CA LEU A 129 4.43 -8.46 -0.24
C LEU A 129 3.35 -7.44 0.10
N THR A 130 3.58 -6.18 -0.27
CA THR A 130 2.61 -5.08 -0.24
C THR A 130 2.17 -4.72 -1.67
N THR A 131 1.27 -3.76 -1.85
CA THR A 131 0.94 -3.23 -3.18
C THR A 131 1.48 -1.82 -3.40
N TYR A 132 1.93 -1.55 -4.63
CA TYR A 132 2.41 -0.24 -5.08
C TYR A 132 1.42 0.46 -6.02
N THR A 133 0.36 -0.24 -6.41
CA THR A 133 -0.63 0.24 -7.38
C THR A 133 -2.04 -0.16 -6.97
N ASN A 134 -3.04 0.40 -7.65
CA ASN A 134 -4.39 -0.11 -7.53
C ASN A 134 -4.45 -1.50 -8.18
N THR A 135 -4.54 -2.52 -7.35
CA THR A 135 -4.50 -3.91 -7.81
C THR A 135 -5.78 -4.38 -8.47
N LYS A 136 -6.87 -3.60 -8.43
CA LYS A 136 -8.11 -3.92 -9.14
C LYS A 136 -8.09 -3.54 -10.63
N ARG A 137 -7.08 -2.80 -11.09
CA ARG A 137 -6.87 -2.52 -12.52
C ARG A 137 -6.52 -3.80 -13.29
N PRO A 138 -6.82 -3.91 -14.59
CA PRO A 138 -6.39 -5.02 -15.44
C PRO A 138 -4.87 -5.28 -15.45
N ARG A 139 -4.45 -6.54 -15.67
CA ARG A 139 -3.04 -6.98 -15.57
C ARG A 139 -2.07 -6.15 -16.41
N ASP A 140 -2.44 -5.80 -17.63
CA ASP A 140 -1.65 -4.96 -18.54
C ASP A 140 -1.43 -3.56 -17.97
N GLN A 141 -2.49 -2.92 -17.46
CA GLN A 141 -2.41 -1.61 -16.83
C GLN A 141 -1.56 -1.62 -15.55
N ARG A 142 -1.68 -2.69 -14.73
CA ARG A 142 -0.82 -2.85 -13.54
C ARG A 142 0.65 -2.96 -13.95
N ARG A 143 0.97 -3.76 -14.97
CA ARG A 143 2.34 -3.94 -15.47
C ARG A 143 2.92 -2.65 -16.06
N ALA A 144 2.17 -1.98 -16.93
CA ALA A 144 2.59 -0.71 -17.51
C ALA A 144 2.90 0.33 -16.43
N PHE A 145 2.02 0.44 -15.41
CA PHE A 145 2.26 1.34 -14.28
C PHE A 145 3.52 0.98 -13.49
N LEU A 146 3.75 -0.30 -13.21
CA LEU A 146 4.93 -0.72 -12.43
C LEU A 146 6.24 -0.55 -13.23
N GLU A 147 6.20 -0.79 -14.53
CA GLU A 147 7.34 -0.56 -15.41
C GLU A 147 7.67 0.94 -15.50
N GLU A 148 6.66 1.78 -15.75
CA GLU A 148 6.83 3.24 -15.84
C GLU A 148 7.29 3.85 -14.51
N ARG A 149 6.71 3.44 -13.38
CA ARG A 149 6.90 4.11 -12.08
C ARG A 149 7.99 3.50 -11.22
N TYR A 150 8.27 2.21 -11.40
CA TYR A 150 9.20 1.43 -10.58
C TYR A 150 10.23 0.65 -11.41
N GLY A 151 10.24 0.79 -12.74
CA GLY A 151 11.28 0.22 -13.59
C GLY A 151 11.35 -1.32 -13.58
N PHE A 152 10.26 -2.02 -13.21
CA PHE A 152 10.25 -3.48 -13.18
C PHE A 152 8.97 -4.10 -13.76
N PHE A 153 9.12 -5.32 -14.27
CA PHE A 153 8.01 -6.13 -14.77
C PHE A 153 7.55 -7.13 -13.70
N CYS A 154 6.29 -7.04 -13.27
CA CYS A 154 5.78 -7.90 -12.20
C CYS A 154 5.53 -9.35 -12.65
N THR A 155 6.09 -10.28 -11.87
CA THR A 155 6.01 -11.74 -12.05
C THR A 155 5.36 -12.45 -10.86
N CYS A 156 4.63 -11.72 -10.00
CA CYS A 156 3.90 -12.33 -8.88
C CYS A 156 2.88 -13.37 -9.37
N VAL A 157 2.36 -14.18 -8.44
CA VAL A 157 1.47 -15.33 -8.78
C VAL A 157 0.27 -14.92 -9.64
N VAL A 158 -0.26 -13.70 -9.45
CA VAL A 158 -1.41 -13.16 -10.21
C VAL A 158 -0.98 -12.73 -11.61
N CYS A 159 0.18 -12.07 -11.75
CA CYS A 159 0.69 -11.65 -13.07
C CYS A 159 1.21 -12.84 -13.90
N SER A 160 1.58 -13.93 -13.24
CA SER A 160 2.05 -15.17 -13.86
C SER A 160 0.93 -16.16 -14.24
N LEU A 161 -0.34 -15.80 -14.00
CA LEU A 161 -1.49 -16.56 -14.48
C LEU A 161 -1.50 -16.65 -16.01
N SER A 162 -2.08 -17.73 -16.54
CA SER A 162 -2.40 -17.83 -17.97
C SER A 162 -3.31 -16.69 -18.40
N ASP A 163 -3.31 -16.34 -19.70
CA ASP A 163 -4.13 -15.24 -20.21
C ASP A 163 -5.63 -15.42 -19.94
N GLU A 164 -6.12 -16.66 -20.02
CA GLU A 164 -7.52 -16.96 -19.70
C GLU A 164 -7.82 -16.69 -18.21
N GLN A 165 -6.97 -17.19 -17.30
CA GLN A 165 -7.14 -16.98 -15.86
C GLN A 165 -6.98 -15.52 -15.48
N SER A 166 -6.04 -14.80 -16.10
CA SER A 166 -5.85 -13.37 -15.89
C SER A 166 -7.10 -12.59 -16.30
N ARG A 167 -7.68 -12.86 -17.48
CA ARG A 167 -8.92 -12.20 -17.93
C ARG A 167 -10.08 -12.48 -16.98
N LYS A 168 -10.16 -13.68 -16.40
CA LYS A 168 -11.17 -14.02 -15.38
C LYS A 168 -10.96 -13.22 -14.08
N SER A 169 -9.72 -13.09 -13.61
CA SER A 169 -9.35 -12.26 -12.45
C SER A 169 -9.65 -10.78 -12.70
N ASP A 170 -9.22 -10.24 -13.84
CA ASP A 170 -9.46 -8.84 -14.20
C ASP A 170 -10.97 -8.52 -14.28
N LYS A 171 -11.79 -9.45 -14.79
CA LYS A 171 -13.27 -9.31 -14.77
C LYS A 171 -13.84 -9.27 -13.34
N ARG A 172 -13.36 -10.11 -12.43
CA ARG A 172 -13.82 -10.09 -11.03
C ARG A 172 -13.41 -8.80 -10.33
N LEU A 173 -12.18 -8.36 -10.52
CA LEU A 173 -11.66 -7.12 -9.93
C LEU A 173 -12.39 -5.88 -10.46
N GLN A 174 -12.74 -5.86 -11.74
CA GLN A 174 -13.57 -4.81 -12.32
C GLN A 174 -14.98 -4.84 -11.71
N ALA A 175 -15.63 -6.02 -11.65
CA ALA A 175 -16.96 -6.15 -11.05
C ALA A 175 -16.99 -5.70 -9.57
N ILE A 176 -15.95 -6.03 -8.80
CA ILE A 176 -15.78 -5.51 -7.43
C ILE A 176 -15.73 -3.99 -7.42
N SER A 177 -14.97 -3.37 -8.34
CA SER A 177 -14.85 -1.91 -8.43
C SER A 177 -16.19 -1.26 -8.77
N ASP A 178 -16.91 -1.79 -9.77
CA ASP A 178 -18.22 -1.30 -10.19
C ASP A 178 -19.26 -1.40 -9.07
N LEU A 179 -19.22 -2.49 -8.30
CA LEU A 179 -20.08 -2.69 -7.13
C LEU A 179 -19.78 -1.69 -6.01
N TYR A 180 -18.50 -1.38 -5.74
CA TYR A 180 -18.14 -0.32 -4.78
C TYR A 180 -18.60 1.07 -5.24
N GLU A 181 -18.52 1.37 -6.53
CA GLU A 181 -19.05 2.61 -7.10
C GLU A 181 -20.57 2.71 -6.93
N ARG A 182 -21.31 1.62 -7.19
CA ARG A 182 -22.75 1.54 -6.95
C ARG A 182 -23.06 1.71 -5.46
N PHE A 183 -22.35 1.00 -4.58
CA PHE A 183 -22.52 1.09 -3.13
C PHE A 183 -22.34 2.52 -2.61
N ALA A 184 -21.36 3.27 -3.13
CA ALA A 184 -21.11 4.64 -2.71
C ALA A 184 -22.32 5.57 -2.92
N THR A 185 -23.23 5.26 -3.86
CA THR A 185 -24.45 6.03 -4.09
C THR A 185 -25.49 5.89 -2.97
N TRP A 186 -25.35 4.90 -2.07
CA TRP A 186 -26.24 4.75 -0.91
C TRP A 186 -26.22 5.98 0.00
N GLY A 187 -25.04 6.55 0.25
CA GLY A 187 -24.88 7.73 1.11
C GLY A 187 -25.59 8.99 0.59
N THR A 188 -25.96 9.01 -0.69
CA THR A 188 -26.72 10.10 -1.33
C THR A 188 -28.14 9.69 -1.74
N GLY A 189 -28.61 8.52 -1.31
CA GLY A 189 -29.96 8.02 -1.61
C GLY A 189 -30.13 7.42 -3.00
N GLY A 190 -29.05 7.09 -3.71
CA GLY A 190 -29.11 6.47 -5.04
C GLY A 190 -29.52 4.98 -5.03
N ILE A 191 -29.46 4.34 -3.86
CA ILE A 191 -29.94 2.98 -3.57
C ILE A 191 -30.54 2.89 -2.17
N ASP A 192 -31.40 1.91 -1.93
CA ASP A 192 -31.92 1.61 -0.58
C ASP A 192 -30.98 0.68 0.20
N GLY A 193 -31.25 0.50 1.50
CA GLY A 193 -30.44 -0.37 2.36
C GLY A 193 -30.47 -1.84 1.97
N ARG A 194 -31.54 -2.32 1.32
CA ARG A 194 -31.64 -3.73 0.88
C ARG A 194 -30.70 -3.98 -0.30
N GLU A 195 -30.70 -3.10 -1.29
CA GLU A 195 -29.77 -3.13 -2.41
C GLU A 195 -28.33 -2.96 -1.91
N ALA A 196 -28.07 -2.03 -0.98
CA ALA A 196 -26.75 -1.82 -0.40
C ALA A 196 -26.19 -3.08 0.28
N ILE A 197 -26.98 -3.77 1.12
CA ILE A 197 -26.56 -5.05 1.72
C ILE A 197 -26.42 -6.16 0.66
N GLY A 198 -27.24 -6.15 -0.38
CA GLY A 198 -27.09 -7.06 -1.53
C GLY A 198 -25.72 -6.91 -2.18
N ILE A 199 -25.35 -5.67 -2.51
CA ILE A 199 -24.04 -5.33 -3.10
C ILE A 199 -22.89 -5.75 -2.18
N VAL A 200 -22.98 -5.49 -0.88
CA VAL A 200 -21.96 -5.92 0.09
C VAL A 200 -21.73 -7.43 0.02
N ARG A 201 -22.80 -8.24 -0.07
CA ARG A 201 -22.70 -9.70 -0.18
C ARG A 201 -22.06 -10.14 -1.50
N ASP A 202 -22.41 -9.48 -2.60
CA ASP A 202 -21.84 -9.76 -3.92
C ASP A 202 -20.35 -9.43 -3.98
N ILE A 203 -19.94 -8.29 -3.41
CA ILE A 203 -18.52 -7.94 -3.25
C ILE A 203 -17.81 -9.02 -2.44
N TRP A 204 -18.37 -9.40 -1.28
CA TRP A 204 -17.76 -10.41 -0.41
C TRP A 204 -17.52 -11.73 -1.14
N LYS A 205 -18.51 -12.19 -1.90
CA LYS A 205 -18.40 -13.42 -2.70
C LYS A 205 -17.29 -13.31 -3.75
N LEU A 206 -17.22 -12.20 -4.48
CA LEU A 206 -16.17 -11.98 -5.48
C LEU A 206 -14.78 -11.87 -4.85
N GLU A 207 -14.67 -11.25 -3.67
CA GLU A 207 -13.42 -11.18 -2.90
C GLU A 207 -12.97 -12.56 -2.40
N ASP A 208 -13.90 -13.43 -1.98
CA ASP A 208 -13.61 -14.83 -1.64
C ASP A 208 -13.10 -15.60 -2.85
N GLU A 209 -13.76 -15.47 -4.01
CA GLU A 209 -13.36 -16.14 -5.25
C GLU A 209 -12.01 -15.66 -5.78
N GLU A 210 -11.73 -14.36 -5.68
CA GLU A 210 -10.46 -13.77 -6.12
C GLU A 210 -9.31 -14.02 -5.13
N GLY A 211 -9.64 -14.29 -3.86
CA GLY A 211 -8.66 -14.31 -2.77
C GLY A 211 -8.18 -12.90 -2.39
N TYR A 212 -9.06 -11.91 -2.49
CA TYR A 212 -8.78 -10.51 -2.18
C TYR A 212 -9.16 -10.23 -0.71
N TRP A 213 -8.17 -9.90 0.13
CA TRP A 213 -8.36 -9.84 1.59
C TRP A 213 -8.33 -8.43 2.18
N SER A 214 -7.77 -7.45 1.46
CA SER A 214 -7.40 -6.16 2.05
C SER A 214 -8.58 -5.30 2.48
N GLU A 215 -9.78 -5.53 1.93
CA GLU A 215 -10.92 -4.62 2.10
C GLU A 215 -12.04 -5.20 2.96
N ARG A 216 -11.95 -6.46 3.38
CA ARG A 216 -12.99 -7.13 4.19
C ARG A 216 -13.34 -6.41 5.47
N GLY A 217 -12.35 -5.81 6.14
CA GLY A 217 -12.57 -5.02 7.35
C GLY A 217 -13.45 -3.81 7.09
N ARG A 218 -13.18 -3.09 5.99
CA ARG A 218 -13.99 -1.95 5.55
C ARG A 218 -15.39 -2.41 5.11
N LEU A 219 -15.46 -3.46 4.29
CA LEU A 219 -16.73 -3.99 3.79
C LEU A 219 -17.66 -4.45 4.93
N THR A 220 -17.11 -5.06 5.99
CA THR A 220 -17.89 -5.44 7.18
C THR A 220 -18.39 -4.20 7.93
N ALA A 221 -17.55 -3.18 8.08
CA ALA A 221 -17.95 -1.93 8.73
C ALA A 221 -19.06 -1.24 7.93
N ASP A 222 -18.94 -1.17 6.61
CA ASP A 222 -19.95 -0.62 5.70
C ASP A 222 -21.28 -1.36 5.86
N ALA A 223 -21.27 -2.69 5.93
CA ALA A 223 -22.46 -3.50 6.18
C ALA A 223 -23.12 -3.17 7.53
N ALA A 224 -22.32 -3.00 8.58
CA ALA A 224 -22.81 -2.66 9.92
C ALA A 224 -23.44 -1.26 9.94
N TRP A 225 -22.86 -0.29 9.23
CA TRP A 225 -23.44 1.04 9.06
C TRP A 225 -24.80 1.01 8.39
N VAL A 226 -24.92 0.28 7.27
CA VAL A 226 -26.22 0.11 6.59
C VAL A 226 -27.24 -0.50 7.54
N ALA A 227 -26.88 -1.57 8.26
CA ALA A 227 -27.78 -2.20 9.21
C ALA A 227 -28.23 -1.24 10.33
N ALA A 228 -27.32 -0.46 10.90
CA ALA A 228 -27.61 0.51 11.96
C ALA A 228 -28.48 1.68 11.48
N SER A 229 -28.36 2.09 10.22
CA SER A 229 -29.21 3.13 9.62
C SER A 229 -30.63 2.67 9.32
N HIS A 230 -30.90 1.36 9.40
CA HIS A 230 -32.19 0.75 9.10
C HIS A 230 -32.75 -0.10 10.26
N SER A 231 -32.15 0.00 11.45
CA SER A 231 -32.72 -0.59 12.68
C SER A 231 -33.76 0.37 13.27
N GLU A 232 -35.04 0.02 13.12
CA GLU A 232 -36.11 0.48 13.99
C GLU A 232 -36.27 -0.47 15.19
#